data_AF-A0A351EPV7-F1
#
_entry.id   AF-A0A351EPV7-F1
#
_cell.length_a   1.000
_cell.length_b   1.000
_cell.length_c   1.000
_cell.angle_alpha   90.00
_cell.angle_beta   90.00
_cell.angle_gamma   90.00
#
_symmetry.space_group_name_H-M   'P 1'
#
loop_
_entity.id
_entity.type
_entity.pdbx_description
1 polymer ?
#
loop_
_entity_poly.entity_id
_entity_poly.type
_entity_poly.pdbx_seq_one_letter_code
_entity_poly.pdbx_strand_id
1 'polypeptide(L)'
;MIHRRWRFFLVALTLSLCGAACSGVEHTSADFCDKLVEVTGPSGVESALVPGDPARIDGVVIELAELHDRAPEEISNTTRTLLSFFRTYQRAARDERRDVIANNEQQLEQASAELRQYALDECGLFLERVVPTPRPTVDPTIRAPITD
;
A
#
# COMPACT_ATOMS: atom_id res chain seq x y z
N MET A 1 -43.17 -33.56 59.21
CA MET A 1 -43.64 -34.24 57.97
C MET A 1 -42.79 -33.71 56.83
N ILE A 2 -41.61 -34.28 56.58
CA ILE A 2 -41.31 -35.42 55.67
C ILE A 2 -41.65 -35.10 54.19
N HIS A 3 -40.61 -35.29 53.34
CA HIS A 3 -40.56 -35.31 51.86
C HIS A 3 -40.26 -33.95 51.18
N ARG A 4 -39.33 -33.82 50.22
CA ARG A 4 -38.62 -34.81 49.39
C ARG A 4 -37.52 -34.08 48.55
N ARG A 5 -36.34 -34.72 48.47
CA ARG A 5 -35.48 -34.95 47.27
C ARG A 5 -35.09 -33.71 46.41
N TRP A 6 -33.83 -33.28 46.41
CA TRP A 6 -32.70 -33.85 45.64
C TRP A 6 -33.00 -34.01 44.14
N ARG A 7 -32.42 -33.12 43.31
CA ARG A 7 -31.80 -33.42 42.00
C ARG A 7 -31.07 -32.19 41.44
N PHE A 8 -29.75 -32.31 41.37
CA PHE A 8 -28.88 -31.59 40.44
C PHE A 8 -29.44 -31.67 39.02
N PHE A 9 -29.40 -30.57 38.26
CA PHE A 9 -29.12 -30.62 36.82
C PHE A 9 -28.61 -29.26 36.35
N LEU A 10 -27.31 -29.22 36.04
CA LEU A 10 -26.69 -28.26 35.13
C LEU A 10 -27.49 -28.20 33.83
N VAL A 11 -27.89 -27.01 33.39
CA VAL A 11 -28.09 -26.72 31.96
C VAL A 11 -27.51 -25.33 31.70
N ALA A 12 -26.34 -25.35 31.06
CA ALA A 12 -25.74 -24.22 30.39
C ALA A 12 -26.73 -23.66 29.36
N LEU A 13 -27.09 -22.38 29.48
CA LEU A 13 -27.90 -21.68 28.49
C LEU A 13 -27.05 -20.60 27.83
N THR A 14 -26.30 -21.05 26.82
CA THR A 14 -26.12 -20.42 25.50
C THR A 14 -25.81 -18.93 25.47
N LEU A 15 -24.51 -18.59 25.49
CA LEU A 15 -24.00 -17.48 24.67
C LEU A 15 -24.18 -17.88 23.20
N SER A 16 -25.26 -17.39 22.58
CA SER A 16 -25.43 -17.39 21.13
C SER A 16 -25.40 -15.94 20.66
N LEU A 17 -24.23 -15.32 20.70
CA LEU A 17 -23.96 -14.14 19.87
C LEU A 17 -23.55 -14.69 18.51
N CYS A 18 -24.47 -14.50 17.57
CA CYS A 18 -24.38 -14.90 16.18
C CYS A 18 -23.00 -14.55 15.60
N GLY A 19 -22.29 -15.58 15.14
CA GLY A 19 -21.31 -15.42 14.08
C GLY A 19 -22.05 -14.84 12.87
N ALA A 20 -21.85 -13.55 12.64
CA ALA A 20 -21.99 -13.00 11.31
C ALA A 20 -20.87 -13.66 10.49
N ALA A 21 -21.19 -14.79 9.87
CA ALA A 21 -20.43 -15.36 8.78
C ALA A 21 -20.51 -14.38 7.61
N CYS A 22 -19.69 -13.33 7.66
CA CYS A 22 -19.24 -12.65 6.46
C CYS A 22 -18.29 -13.62 5.77
N SER A 23 -18.81 -14.50 4.92
CA SER A 23 -18.00 -15.22 3.94
C SER A 23 -17.56 -14.25 2.82
N GLY A 24 -16.95 -13.13 3.20
CA GLY A 24 -16.05 -12.43 2.33
C GLY A 24 -14.78 -13.26 2.23
N VAL A 25 -14.07 -13.20 1.11
CA VAL A 25 -12.68 -13.61 1.09
C VAL A 25 -11.99 -12.69 2.09
N GLU A 26 -11.74 -13.15 3.32
CA GLU A 26 -10.88 -12.41 4.24
C GLU A 26 -9.50 -12.44 3.62
N HIS A 27 -9.13 -11.32 3.00
CA HIS A 27 -7.77 -11.11 2.53
C HIS A 27 -6.88 -11.10 3.76
N THR A 28 -6.03 -12.13 3.89
CA THR A 28 -5.14 -12.25 5.04
C THR A 28 -3.95 -11.32 4.87
N SER A 29 -3.39 -10.84 5.98
CA SER A 29 -2.13 -10.11 5.96
C SER A 29 -1.00 -10.94 5.33
N ALA A 30 -1.05 -12.27 5.43
CA ALA A 30 -0.06 -13.17 4.82
C ALA A 30 -0.05 -13.06 3.28
N ASP A 31 -1.20 -13.16 2.62
CA ASP A 31 -1.28 -13.06 1.14
C ASP A 31 -0.83 -11.68 0.64
N PHE A 32 -1.16 -10.64 1.41
CA PHE A 32 -0.70 -9.28 1.14
C PHE A 32 0.82 -9.16 1.28
N CYS A 33 1.38 -9.67 2.38
CA CYS A 33 2.81 -9.60 2.65
C CYS A 33 3.62 -10.37 1.61
N ASP A 34 3.18 -11.57 1.20
CA ASP A 34 3.82 -12.35 0.14
C ASP A 34 3.87 -11.56 -1.17
N LYS A 35 2.74 -10.94 -1.55
CA LYS A 35 2.70 -10.10 -2.74
C LYS A 35 3.56 -8.85 -2.59
N LEU A 36 3.59 -8.24 -1.41
CA LEU A 36 4.41 -7.06 -1.13
C LEU A 36 5.89 -7.37 -1.29
N VAL A 37 6.37 -8.54 -0.83
CA VAL A 37 7.74 -9.02 -1.07
C VAL A 37 8.02 -9.15 -2.56
N GLU A 38 7.11 -9.74 -3.32
CA GLU A 38 7.27 -9.96 -4.75
C GLU A 38 7.46 -8.64 -5.52
N VAL A 39 6.59 -7.66 -5.27
CA VAL A 39 6.56 -6.37 -6.01
C VAL A 39 7.59 -5.36 -5.53
N THR A 40 8.09 -5.49 -4.30
CA THR A 40 9.18 -4.63 -3.78
C THR A 40 10.56 -5.28 -3.83
N GLY A 41 10.63 -6.57 -4.17
CA GLY A 41 11.87 -7.31 -4.35
C GLY A 41 12.59 -7.00 -5.67
N PRO A 42 13.74 -7.66 -5.94
CA PRO A 42 14.56 -7.44 -7.14
C PRO A 42 13.86 -7.74 -8.47
N SER A 43 12.75 -8.49 -8.43
CA SER A 43 11.93 -8.83 -9.59
C SER A 43 10.77 -7.87 -9.81
N GLY A 44 10.43 -7.03 -8.83
CA GLY A 44 9.31 -6.11 -8.90
C GLY A 44 9.55 -4.99 -9.91
N VAL A 45 8.48 -4.51 -10.55
CA VAL A 45 8.58 -3.48 -11.60
C VAL A 45 9.18 -2.18 -11.07
N GLU A 46 8.96 -1.84 -9.79
CA GLU A 46 9.54 -0.65 -9.14
C GLU A 46 11.08 -0.69 -9.15
N SER A 47 11.70 -1.86 -8.93
CA SER A 47 13.16 -2.00 -8.84
C SER A 47 13.90 -1.60 -10.12
N ALA A 48 13.20 -1.65 -11.25
CA ALA A 48 13.74 -1.31 -12.56
C ALA A 48 13.14 0.01 -13.11
N LEU A 49 12.40 0.75 -12.28
CA LEU A 49 11.72 1.97 -12.69
C LEU A 49 12.72 3.08 -13.02
N VAL A 50 12.73 3.52 -14.28
CA VAL A 50 13.45 4.72 -14.72
C VAL A 50 12.43 5.85 -14.85
N PRO A 51 12.63 7.01 -14.21
CA PRO A 51 11.73 8.14 -14.32
C PRO A 51 11.45 8.51 -15.79
N GLY A 52 10.18 8.58 -16.18
CA GLY A 52 9.75 9.03 -17.51
C GLY A 52 9.50 7.93 -18.55
N ASP A 53 9.67 6.65 -18.21
CA ASP A 53 9.30 5.52 -19.10
C ASP A 53 7.81 5.13 -18.91
N PRO A 54 6.92 5.42 -19.88
CA PRO A 54 5.50 5.16 -19.76
C PRO A 54 5.16 3.66 -19.73
N ALA A 55 5.93 2.80 -20.41
CA ALA A 55 5.66 1.36 -20.42
C ALA A 55 5.87 0.71 -19.05
N ARG A 56 6.66 1.35 -18.18
CA ARG A 56 6.93 0.87 -16.81
C ARG A 56 5.88 1.32 -15.79
N ILE A 57 5.18 2.43 -16.06
CA ILE A 57 4.05 2.86 -15.23
C ILE A 57 2.89 1.87 -15.33
N ASP A 58 2.67 1.28 -16.51
CA ASP A 58 1.65 0.24 -16.70
C ASP A 58 1.90 -0.97 -15.79
N GLY A 59 3.15 -1.42 -15.69
CA GLY A 59 3.54 -2.51 -14.79
C GLY A 59 3.31 -2.17 -13.31
N VAL A 60 3.65 -0.96 -12.87
CA VAL A 60 3.38 -0.51 -11.50
C VAL A 60 1.88 -0.48 -11.20
N VAL A 61 1.05 -0.03 -12.14
CA VAL A 61 -0.41 -0.04 -11.97
C VAL A 61 -0.95 -1.47 -11.83
N ILE A 62 -0.41 -2.43 -12.59
CA ILE A 62 -0.79 -3.84 -12.52
C ILE A 62 -0.38 -4.44 -11.16
N GLU A 63 0.88 -4.27 -10.75
CA GLU A 63 1.39 -4.78 -9.48
C GLU A 63 0.66 -4.17 -8.28
N LEU A 64 0.39 -2.85 -8.29
CA LEU A 64 -0.39 -2.19 -7.25
C LEU A 64 -1.86 -2.62 -7.24
N ALA A 65 -2.45 -2.94 -8.40
CA ALA A 65 -3.81 -3.48 -8.45
C ALA A 65 -3.86 -4.86 -7.81
N GLU A 66 -2.91 -5.74 -8.15
CA GLU A 66 -2.81 -7.07 -7.54
C GLU A 66 -2.52 -7.00 -6.03
N LEU A 67 -1.70 -6.05 -5.59
CA LEU A 67 -1.44 -5.79 -4.19
C LEU A 67 -2.70 -5.28 -3.46
N HIS A 68 -3.44 -4.36 -4.09
CA HIS A 68 -4.71 -3.84 -3.55
C HIS A 68 -5.78 -4.92 -3.44
N ASP A 69 -5.88 -5.81 -4.43
CA ASP A 69 -6.84 -6.91 -4.44
C ASP A 69 -6.57 -7.94 -3.34
N ARG A 70 -5.39 -7.90 -2.72
CA ARG A 70 -5.00 -8.73 -1.57
C ARG A 70 -4.92 -7.94 -0.27
N ALA A 71 -5.21 -6.64 -0.30
CA ALA A 71 -5.03 -5.80 0.87
C ALA A 71 -6.07 -6.11 1.94
N PRO A 72 -5.64 -6.38 3.19
CA PRO A 72 -6.56 -6.45 4.32
C PRO A 72 -7.16 -5.07 4.60
N GLU A 73 -8.27 -5.03 5.33
CA GLU A 73 -9.10 -3.83 5.50
C GLU A 73 -8.28 -2.63 6.01
N GLU A 74 -7.36 -2.88 6.94
CA GLU A 74 -6.52 -1.88 7.62
C GLU A 74 -5.64 -1.09 6.66
N ILE A 75 -5.17 -1.71 5.56
CA ILE A 75 -4.26 -1.10 4.57
C ILE A 75 -4.91 -0.91 3.20
N SER A 76 -6.18 -1.30 3.05
CA SER A 76 -6.94 -1.22 1.80
C SER A 76 -7.09 0.22 1.28
N ASN A 77 -7.27 1.20 2.17
CA ASN A 77 -7.36 2.61 1.80
C ASN A 77 -6.02 3.15 1.32
N THR A 78 -4.92 2.82 2.01
CA THR A 78 -3.57 3.21 1.65
C THR A 78 -3.18 2.69 0.26
N THR A 79 -3.41 1.40 0.00
CA THR A 79 -3.14 0.78 -1.32
C THR A 79 -4.03 1.36 -2.42
N ARG A 80 -5.30 1.66 -2.12
CA ARG A 80 -6.22 2.35 -3.06
C ARG A 80 -5.72 3.74 -3.42
N THR A 81 -5.23 4.51 -2.44
CA THR A 81 -4.68 5.86 -2.68
C THR A 81 -3.49 5.81 -3.63
N LEU A 82 -2.55 4.90 -3.39
CA LEU A 82 -1.38 4.70 -4.27
C LEU A 82 -1.81 4.28 -5.68
N LEU A 83 -2.69 3.28 -5.80
CA LEU A 83 -3.21 2.82 -7.09
C LEU A 83 -3.94 3.92 -7.87
N SER A 84 -4.75 4.72 -7.18
CA SER A 84 -5.49 5.84 -7.77
C SER A 84 -4.55 6.90 -8.33
N PHE A 85 -3.50 7.24 -7.58
CA PHE A 85 -2.45 8.15 -8.05
C PHE A 85 -1.80 7.63 -9.32
N PHE A 86 -1.29 6.39 -9.33
CA PHE A 86 -0.58 5.85 -10.50
C PHE A 86 -1.48 5.74 -11.73
N ARG A 87 -2.77 5.40 -11.56
CA ARG A 87 -3.76 5.43 -12.65
C ARG A 87 -4.00 6.83 -13.20
N THR A 88 -4.02 7.84 -12.33
CA THR A 88 -4.17 9.24 -12.73
C THR A 88 -2.93 9.72 -13.47
N TYR A 89 -1.75 9.43 -12.92
CA TYR A 89 -0.46 9.76 -13.50
C TYR A 89 -0.24 9.11 -14.88
N GLN A 90 -0.63 7.84 -15.02
CA GLN A 90 -0.57 7.09 -16.29
C GLN A 90 -1.39 7.78 -17.40
N ARG A 91 -2.58 8.28 -17.06
CA ARG A 91 -3.52 8.91 -18.00
C ARG A 91 -3.22 10.38 -18.28
N ALA A 92 -2.48 11.05 -17.40
CA ALA A 92 -2.17 12.47 -17.53
C ALA A 92 -1.27 12.75 -18.73
N ALA A 93 -1.53 13.87 -19.42
CA ALA A 93 -0.66 14.37 -20.48
C ALA A 93 0.73 14.71 -19.93
N ARG A 94 1.75 14.75 -20.80
CA ARG A 94 3.15 14.93 -20.36
C ARG A 94 3.37 16.22 -19.57
N ASP A 95 2.70 17.29 -19.96
CA ASP A 95 2.71 18.61 -19.33
C ASP A 95 1.91 18.66 -18.02
N GLU A 96 0.85 17.87 -17.90
CA GLU A 96 0.01 17.78 -16.69
C GLU A 96 0.62 16.90 -15.58
N ARG A 97 1.53 15.97 -15.92
CA ARG A 97 2.14 15.04 -14.96
C ARG A 97 2.83 15.72 -13.79
N ARG A 98 3.41 16.90 -14.02
CA ARG A 98 4.05 17.68 -12.95
C ARG A 98 3.02 18.15 -11.93
N ASP A 99 1.87 18.62 -12.40
CA ASP A 99 0.78 19.09 -11.54
C ASP A 99 0.13 17.90 -10.81
N VAL A 100 -0.01 16.75 -11.47
CA VAL A 100 -0.47 15.52 -10.81
C VAL A 100 0.45 15.12 -9.65
N ILE A 101 1.77 15.19 -9.82
CA ILE A 101 2.70 14.93 -8.70
C ILE A 101 2.51 15.96 -7.59
N ALA A 102 2.57 17.26 -7.93
CA ALA A 102 2.49 18.34 -6.94
C ALA A 102 1.18 18.31 -6.14
N ASN A 103 0.04 18.04 -6.80
CA ASN A 103 -1.27 18.01 -6.14
C ASN A 103 -1.46 16.79 -5.24
N ASN A 104 -0.65 15.74 -5.37
CA ASN A 104 -0.77 14.49 -4.63
C ASN A 104 0.39 14.23 -3.67
N GLU A 105 1.42 15.09 -3.64
CA GLU A 105 2.66 14.86 -2.89
C GLU A 105 2.42 14.50 -1.43
N GLN A 106 1.62 15.28 -0.70
CA GLN A 106 1.30 15.02 0.70
C GLN A 106 0.57 13.69 0.91
N GLN A 107 -0.40 13.37 0.05
CA GLN A 107 -1.15 12.11 0.14
C GLN A 107 -0.26 10.90 -0.16
N LEU A 108 0.66 11.04 -1.11
CA LEU A 108 1.64 10.02 -1.43
C LEU A 108 2.65 9.81 -0.32
N GLU A 109 3.13 10.88 0.30
CA GLU A 109 4.04 10.80 1.45
C GLU A 109 3.37 10.04 2.60
N GLN A 110 2.14 10.43 2.94
CA GLN A 110 1.37 9.76 3.98
C GLN A 110 1.10 8.29 3.65
N ALA A 111 0.57 7.99 2.47
CA ALA A 111 0.26 6.62 2.08
C ALA A 111 1.53 5.75 2.00
N SER A 112 2.66 6.33 1.59
CA SER A 112 3.95 5.63 1.58
C SER A 112 4.45 5.34 3.00
N ALA A 113 4.25 6.27 3.94
CA ALA A 113 4.63 6.08 5.34
C ALA A 113 3.75 5.02 6.02
N GLU A 114 2.44 5.06 5.80
CA GLU A 114 1.49 4.05 6.29
C GLU A 114 1.84 2.65 5.75
N LEU A 115 2.09 2.53 4.44
CA LEU A 115 2.50 1.26 3.84
C LEU A 115 3.83 0.77 4.42
N ARG A 116 4.82 1.66 4.63
CA ARG A 116 6.10 1.29 5.23
C ARG A 116 5.93 0.79 6.66
N GLN A 117 5.11 1.48 7.46
CA GLN A 117 4.86 1.08 8.84
C GLN A 117 4.15 -0.28 8.89
N TYR A 118 3.11 -0.47 8.08
CA TYR A 118 2.41 -1.76 7.99
C TYR A 118 3.36 -2.89 7.54
N ALA A 119 4.19 -2.63 6.51
CA ALA A 119 5.16 -3.60 6.03
C ALA A 119 6.15 -4.01 7.12
N LEU A 120 6.59 -3.07 7.96
CA LEU A 120 7.51 -3.34 9.06
C LEU A 120 6.82 -4.15 10.16
N ASP A 121 5.64 -3.72 10.61
CA ASP A 121 4.97 -4.26 11.78
C ASP A 121 4.32 -5.63 11.50
N GLU A 122 3.66 -5.76 10.34
CA GLU A 122 2.88 -6.96 10.00
C GLU A 122 3.66 -7.93 9.09
N CYS A 123 4.47 -7.42 8.16
CA CYS A 123 5.20 -8.27 7.21
C CYS A 123 6.67 -8.51 7.61
N GLY A 124 7.20 -7.77 8.59
CA GLY A 124 8.64 -7.81 8.92
C GLY A 124 9.54 -7.27 7.80
N LEU A 125 9.01 -6.44 6.90
CA LEU A 125 9.69 -5.90 5.73
C LEU A 125 10.12 -4.45 5.92
N PHE A 126 11.40 -4.18 5.68
CA PHE A 126 11.93 -2.83 5.68
C PHE A 126 11.95 -2.25 4.26
N LEU A 127 10.97 -1.39 3.96
CA LEU A 127 10.87 -0.73 2.66
C LEU A 127 11.70 0.56 2.63
N GLU A 128 12.96 0.45 2.19
CA GLU A 128 13.86 1.60 2.01
C GLU A 128 13.82 2.07 0.55
N ARG A 129 13.22 3.23 0.29
CA ARG A 129 13.32 3.86 -1.04
C ARG A 129 14.70 4.46 -1.20
N VAL A 130 15.51 3.88 -2.07
CA VAL A 130 16.72 4.54 -2.58
C VAL A 130 16.27 5.68 -3.50
N VAL A 131 16.10 6.88 -2.95
CA VAL A 131 15.83 8.07 -3.77
C VAL A 131 17.07 8.32 -4.62
N PRO A 132 16.98 8.36 -5.97
CA PRO A 132 18.13 8.71 -6.79
C PRO A 132 18.59 10.11 -6.40
N THR A 133 19.86 10.23 -6.01
CA THR A 133 20.47 11.51 -5.67
C THR A 133 20.27 12.46 -6.85
N PRO A 134 19.65 13.64 -6.66
CA PRO A 134 19.46 14.60 -7.75
C PRO A 134 20.81 14.87 -8.42
N ARG A 135 20.93 14.56 -9.71
CA ARG A 135 22.09 15.00 -10.48
C ARG A 135 21.98 16.52 -10.62
N PRO A 136 22.99 17.31 -10.21
CA PRO A 136 22.98 18.74 -10.46
C PRO A 136 22.78 19.00 -11.95
N THR A 137 21.74 19.73 -12.32
CA THR A 137 21.51 20.21 -13.70
C THR A 137 22.31 21.47 -14.01
N VAL A 138 23.14 21.94 -13.07
CA VAL A 138 24.05 23.04 -13.31
C VAL A 138 25.22 22.51 -14.13
N ASP A 139 25.22 22.82 -15.42
CA ASP A 139 26.40 22.69 -16.25
C ASP A 139 27.51 23.58 -15.67
N PRO A 140 28.63 23.03 -15.18
CA PRO A 140 29.71 23.80 -14.56
C PRO A 140 30.41 24.74 -15.56
N THR A 141 30.12 24.63 -16.86
CA THR A 141 30.66 25.54 -17.89
C THR A 141 29.81 26.79 -18.13
N ILE A 142 28.59 26.88 -17.59
CA ILE A 142 27.75 28.08 -17.71
C ILE A 142 28.16 29.07 -16.60
N ARG A 143 28.99 30.06 -16.95
CA ARG A 143 29.21 31.24 -16.09
C ARG A 143 27.96 32.09 -16.10
N ALA A 144 27.41 32.38 -14.92
CA ALA A 144 26.34 33.36 -14.77
C ALA A 144 26.76 34.71 -15.39
N PRO A 145 25.84 35.44 -16.06
CA PRO A 145 26.16 36.76 -16.58
C PRO A 145 26.58 37.67 -15.42
N ILE A 146 27.74 38.28 -15.57
CA ILE A 146 28.26 39.29 -14.65
C ILE A 146 27.33 40.49 -14.81
N THR A 147 26.49 40.75 -13.81
CA THR A 147 25.75 42.01 -13.73
C THR A 147 26.70 43.04 -13.12
N ASP A 148 27.19 43.96 -13.95
CA ASP A 148 27.86 45.20 -13.50
C ASP A 148 26.89 46.12 -12.76
#